data_AF-A0A183BS59-F1
#
_entry.id   AF-A0A183BS59-F1
#
_cell.length_a   1.000
_cell.length_b   1.000
_cell.length_c   1.000
_cell.angle_alpha   90.00
_cell.angle_beta   90.00
_cell.angle_gamma   90.00
#
_symmetry.space_group_name_H-M   'P 1'
#
loop_
_entity.id
_entity.type
_entity.pdbx_description
1 polymer ?
#
loop_
_entity_poly.entity_id
_entity_poly.type
_entity_poly.pdbx_seq_one_letter_code
_entity_poly.pdbx_strand_id
1 'polypeptide(L)'
;MSTPKRNGQIEGDGKKQNLFECISKALRRRSQWSDKDELLDVLYWGRQLLSLCIGICWGLVPMKVSRETCNTQFSALEKDAFSAISEMAPFVTTIAISELLSRTSELIFLNIVTLENESFCVELTQRGWRVCSDRLDCMNGDFHKLDMHVVYYESINQLLDSLSQQYRDRFSAALASKLSALQTEQQQRQQQQNGEEKHSLG
;
A
#
# COMPACT_ATOMS: atom_id res chain seq x y z
N MET A 1 -60.80 28.44 43.59
CA MET A 1 -60.88 29.08 42.27
C MET A 1 -59.70 30.01 42.12
N SER A 2 -59.06 30.02 40.94
CA SER A 2 -58.23 31.13 40.44
C SER A 2 -56.79 31.30 40.99
N THR A 3 -55.87 30.70 40.24
CA THR A 3 -54.51 31.14 39.84
C THR A 3 -54.25 32.68 39.78
N PRO A 4 -53.06 33.20 39.37
CA PRO A 4 -51.62 32.82 39.53
C PRO A 4 -50.62 34.03 39.64
N LYS A 5 -49.30 33.71 39.62
CA LYS A 5 -48.19 34.30 38.80
C LYS A 5 -47.29 35.46 39.33
N ARG A 6 -45.98 35.14 39.24
CA ARG A 6 -44.77 35.95 38.87
C ARG A 6 -44.22 36.98 39.87
N ASN A 7 -42.94 36.80 40.25
CA ASN A 7 -41.90 37.77 39.88
C ASN A 7 -40.49 37.13 39.86
N GLY A 8 -39.65 37.53 38.91
CA GLY A 8 -38.31 37.00 38.68
C GLY A 8 -37.19 38.01 38.95
N GLN A 9 -36.00 37.48 39.21
CA GLN A 9 -34.67 38.09 39.18
C GLN A 9 -33.70 36.90 39.04
N ILE A 10 -33.12 36.59 37.89
CA ILE A 10 -31.92 37.17 37.24
C ILE A 10 -30.81 37.52 38.24
N GLU A 11 -29.92 36.57 38.50
CA GLU A 11 -28.54 36.81 38.96
C GLU A 11 -27.58 36.00 38.07
N GLY A 12 -27.14 36.62 36.98
CA GLY A 12 -26.20 36.05 36.01
C GLY A 12 -25.00 36.97 35.83
N ASP A 13 -24.29 37.31 36.92
CA ASP A 13 -23.05 38.11 36.83
C ASP A 13 -22.01 37.84 37.94
N GLY A 14 -22.24 36.85 38.81
CA GLY A 14 -21.31 36.54 39.90
C GLY A 14 -20.15 35.59 39.55
N LYS A 15 -20.23 34.83 38.43
CA LYS A 15 -19.29 33.72 38.19
C LYS A 15 -18.01 34.12 37.44
N LYS A 16 -18.05 35.18 36.62
CA LYS A 16 -16.89 35.61 35.82
C LYS A 16 -15.81 36.28 36.65
N GLN A 17 -16.20 37.03 37.68
CA GLN A 17 -15.27 37.72 38.59
C GLN A 17 -14.43 36.72 39.42
N ASN A 18 -15.03 35.59 39.80
CA ASN A 18 -14.34 34.54 40.56
C ASN A 18 -13.39 33.68 39.70
N LEU A 19 -13.63 33.56 38.38
CA LEU A 19 -12.86 32.67 37.52
C LEU A 19 -11.48 33.24 37.14
N PHE A 20 -11.38 34.55 36.87
CA PHE A 20 -10.09 35.21 36.62
C PHE A 20 -9.24 35.32 37.90
N GLU A 21 -9.87 35.41 39.07
CA GLU A 21 -9.19 35.29 40.38
C GLU A 21 -8.64 33.87 40.61
N CYS A 22 -9.37 32.82 40.24
CA CYS A 22 -8.85 31.44 40.31
C CYS A 22 -7.71 31.18 39.32
N ILE A 23 -7.81 31.71 38.09
CA ILE A 23 -6.75 31.61 37.08
C ILE A 23 -5.50 32.40 37.51
N SER A 24 -5.66 33.58 38.12
CA SER A 24 -4.54 34.37 38.62
C SER A 24 -3.86 33.72 39.84
N LYS A 25 -4.61 32.99 40.67
CA LYS A 25 -4.07 32.12 41.74
C LYS A 25 -3.33 30.89 41.19
N ALA A 26 -3.76 30.33 40.06
CA ALA A 26 -3.13 29.17 39.41
C ALA A 26 -1.75 29.49 38.80
N LEU A 27 -1.52 30.72 38.32
CA LEU A 27 -0.23 31.15 37.77
C LEU A 27 0.80 31.63 38.81
N ARG A 28 0.44 31.74 40.10
CA ARG A 28 1.39 32.04 41.19
C ARG A 28 2.00 30.77 41.77
N ARG A 29 3.32 30.58 41.62
CA ARG A 29 4.10 29.39 42.02
C ARG A 29 4.16 29.02 43.53
N ARG A 30 3.28 29.53 44.40
CA ARG A 30 3.27 29.14 45.84
C ARG A 30 1.93 29.34 46.56
N SER A 31 0.80 28.97 45.96
CA SER A 31 -0.50 28.91 46.65
C SER A 31 -0.77 27.49 47.17
N GLN A 32 -1.24 27.39 48.41
CA GLN A 32 -1.64 26.14 49.07
C GLN A 32 -3.12 25.88 48.75
N TRP A 33 -3.43 24.79 48.06
CA TRP A 33 -4.78 24.47 47.58
C TRP A 33 -5.42 23.44 48.51
N SER A 34 -6.52 23.80 49.16
CA SER A 34 -7.17 22.92 50.14
C SER A 34 -8.02 21.83 49.49
N ASP A 35 -8.61 22.10 48.32
CA ASP A 35 -9.52 21.16 47.65
C ASP A 35 -8.99 20.70 46.29
N LYS A 36 -8.89 19.38 46.15
CA LYS A 36 -8.30 18.70 45.00
C LYS A 36 -9.17 18.84 43.75
N ASP A 37 -10.48 18.97 43.92
CA ASP A 37 -11.44 18.92 42.81
C ASP A 37 -11.40 20.20 41.93
N GLU A 38 -11.04 21.35 42.52
CA GLU A 38 -10.87 22.61 41.76
C GLU A 38 -9.67 22.56 40.80
N LEU A 39 -8.60 21.85 41.19
CA LEU A 39 -7.43 21.61 40.35
C LEU A 39 -7.77 20.63 39.21
N LEU A 40 -8.60 19.62 39.49
CA LEU A 40 -9.06 18.65 38.51
C LEU A 40 -9.91 19.30 37.42
N ASP A 41 -10.80 20.23 37.77
CA ASP A 41 -11.62 20.96 36.77
C ASP A 41 -10.75 21.80 35.84
N VAL A 42 -9.80 22.58 36.36
CA VAL A 42 -8.92 23.43 35.52
C VAL A 42 -8.07 22.59 34.56
N LEU A 43 -7.57 21.44 35.02
CA LEU A 43 -6.80 20.52 34.18
C LEU A 43 -7.69 19.74 33.19
N TYR A 44 -8.94 19.45 33.55
CA TYR A 44 -9.90 18.78 32.68
C TYR A 44 -10.25 19.64 31.47
N TRP A 45 -10.61 20.91 31.70
CA TRP A 45 -10.90 21.85 30.60
C TRP A 45 -9.65 22.26 29.81
N GLY A 46 -8.46 22.19 30.42
CA GLY A 46 -7.18 22.44 29.73
C GLY A 46 -6.88 21.44 28.61
N ARG A 47 -7.30 20.17 28.75
CA ARG A 47 -7.15 19.15 27.70
C ARG A 47 -8.00 19.46 26.48
N GLN A 48 -9.25 19.88 26.68
CA GLN A 48 -10.16 20.27 25.59
C GLN A 48 -9.62 21.47 24.80
N LEU A 49 -9.05 22.46 25.49
CA LEU A 49 -8.47 23.64 24.86
C LEU A 49 -7.19 23.29 24.09
N LEU A 50 -6.37 22.37 24.60
CA LEU A 50 -5.18 21.88 23.92
C LEU A 50 -5.54 21.14 22.63
N SER A 51 -6.58 20.31 22.64
CA SER A 51 -7.09 19.60 21.45
C SER A 51 -7.67 20.55 20.39
N LEU A 52 -8.38 21.60 20.81
CA LEU A 52 -8.91 22.62 19.90
C LEU A 52 -7.78 23.42 19.24
N CYS A 53 -6.76 23.83 20.01
CA CYS A 53 -5.60 24.53 19.47
C CYS A 53 -4.76 23.63 18.54
N ILE A 54 -4.53 22.37 18.89
CA ILE A 54 -3.80 21.41 18.04
C ILE A 54 -4.58 21.12 16.75
N GLY A 55 -5.90 20.92 16.84
CA GLY A 55 -6.75 20.69 15.67
C GLY A 55 -6.84 21.89 14.74
N ILE A 56 -6.88 23.11 15.29
CA ILE A 56 -6.84 24.34 14.50
C ILE A 56 -5.45 24.53 13.86
N CYS A 57 -4.36 24.26 14.58
CA CYS A 57 -3.00 24.33 14.03
C CYS A 57 -2.73 23.24 12.98
N TRP A 58 -3.32 22.05 13.08
CA TRP A 58 -3.24 21.00 12.05
C TRP A 58 -4.23 21.21 10.88
N GLY A 59 -5.32 21.96 11.08
CA GLY A 59 -6.32 22.27 10.05
C GLY A 59 -6.04 23.55 9.26
N LEU A 60 -5.36 24.53 9.87
CA LEU A 60 -4.95 25.80 9.23
C LEU A 60 -3.57 25.76 8.58
N VAL A 61 -2.96 24.59 8.47
CA VAL A 61 -1.81 24.37 7.60
C VAL A 61 -2.33 23.77 6.29
N PRO A 62 -2.79 24.60 5.32
CA PRO A 62 -2.86 24.15 3.94
C PRO A 62 -1.41 24.14 3.44
N MET A 63 -0.62 23.15 3.89
CA MET A 63 0.50 22.73 3.07
C MET A 63 -0.15 22.11 1.84
N LYS A 64 -0.37 22.96 0.84
CA LYS A 64 -0.09 22.58 -0.52
C LYS A 64 1.38 22.15 -0.52
N VAL A 65 1.59 20.90 -0.13
CA VAL A 65 2.68 20.07 -0.62
C VAL A 65 2.49 20.14 -2.13
N SER A 66 3.12 21.13 -2.76
CA SER A 66 3.65 20.92 -4.11
C SER A 66 4.73 19.87 -3.89
N ARG A 67 4.28 18.61 -3.82
CA ARG A 67 5.14 17.51 -4.14
C ARG A 67 5.45 17.73 -5.61
N GLU A 68 6.57 18.39 -5.87
CA GLU A 68 7.40 17.99 -6.98
C GLU A 68 8.02 16.62 -6.64
N THR A 69 7.19 15.62 -6.32
CA THR A 69 7.46 14.32 -6.91
C THR A 69 7.27 14.60 -8.38
N CYS A 70 8.32 14.43 -9.18
CA CYS A 70 8.14 14.07 -10.57
C CYS A 70 6.96 13.10 -10.58
N ASN A 71 5.82 13.55 -11.13
CA ASN A 71 4.64 12.73 -11.28
C ASN A 71 5.00 11.77 -12.40
N THR A 72 5.94 10.86 -12.16
CA THR A 72 6.16 9.65 -12.94
C THR A 72 4.92 8.81 -12.67
N GLN A 73 3.79 9.21 -13.24
CA GLN A 73 2.66 8.33 -13.36
C GLN A 73 3.10 7.24 -14.30
N PHE A 74 3.56 6.14 -13.72
CA PHE A 74 3.80 4.95 -14.50
C PHE A 74 2.48 4.61 -15.21
N SER A 75 2.53 4.48 -16.53
CA SER A 75 1.41 4.01 -17.34
C SER A 75 0.94 2.64 -16.83
N ALA A 76 -0.26 2.23 -17.21
CA ALA A 76 -0.75 0.90 -16.88
C ALA A 76 0.25 -0.17 -17.38
N LEU A 77 0.71 -0.07 -18.63
CA LEU A 77 1.70 -0.98 -19.19
C LEU A 77 3.04 -0.94 -18.46
N GLU A 78 3.48 0.22 -17.97
CA GLU A 78 4.72 0.28 -17.19
C GLU A 78 4.58 -0.48 -15.87
N LYS A 79 3.43 -0.35 -15.19
CA LYS A 79 3.15 -1.12 -13.98
C LYS A 79 3.09 -2.61 -14.27
N ASP A 80 2.45 -3.01 -15.36
CA ASP A 80 2.36 -4.40 -15.79
C ASP A 80 3.74 -4.97 -16.12
N ALA A 81 4.58 -4.19 -16.82
CA ALA A 81 5.96 -4.56 -17.11
C ALA A 81 6.79 -4.76 -15.83
N PHE A 82 6.71 -3.83 -14.87
CA PHE A 82 7.43 -3.97 -13.60
C PHE A 82 6.93 -5.16 -12.77
N SER A 83 5.62 -5.40 -12.75
CA SER A 83 5.05 -6.57 -12.09
C SER A 83 5.60 -7.85 -12.71
N ALA A 84 5.52 -7.96 -14.04
CA ALA A 84 6.02 -9.11 -14.79
C ALA A 84 7.52 -9.35 -14.56
N ILE A 85 8.35 -8.30 -14.58
CA ILE A 85 9.79 -8.39 -14.27
C ILE A 85 9.99 -9.00 -12.88
N SER A 86 9.29 -8.48 -11.88
CA SER A 86 9.45 -8.92 -10.50
C SER A 86 9.00 -10.36 -10.27
N GLU A 87 7.93 -10.78 -10.96
CA GLU A 87 7.38 -12.13 -10.86
C GLU A 87 8.26 -13.15 -11.59
N MET A 88 8.78 -12.79 -12.77
CA MET A 88 9.51 -13.70 -13.65
C MET A 88 11.01 -13.77 -13.38
N ALA A 89 11.60 -12.77 -12.72
CA ALA A 89 13.02 -12.73 -12.37
C ALA A 89 13.62 -14.05 -11.84
N PRO A 90 12.97 -14.84 -10.96
CA PRO A 90 13.55 -16.10 -10.47
C PRO A 90 13.51 -17.26 -11.47
N PHE A 91 12.84 -17.11 -12.62
CA PHE A 91 12.63 -18.16 -13.62
C PHE A 91 13.33 -17.90 -14.96
N VAL A 92 14.08 -16.81 -15.08
CA VAL A 92 14.86 -16.43 -16.26
C VAL A 92 16.27 -16.00 -15.84
N THR A 93 17.20 -15.92 -16.79
CA THR A 93 18.57 -15.45 -16.50
C THR A 93 18.58 -13.94 -16.29
N THR A 94 17.95 -13.20 -17.20
CA THR A 94 17.73 -11.75 -17.05
C THR A 94 16.38 -11.35 -17.65
N ILE A 95 15.77 -10.32 -17.07
CA ILE A 95 14.61 -9.65 -17.65
C ILE A 95 14.64 -8.16 -17.27
N ALA A 96 14.52 -7.30 -18.27
CA ALA A 96 14.58 -5.85 -18.07
C ALA A 96 13.82 -5.10 -19.18
N ILE A 97 13.40 -3.87 -18.90
CA ILE A 97 12.91 -2.96 -19.94
C ILE A 97 14.10 -2.53 -20.81
N SER A 98 13.93 -2.53 -22.14
CA SER A 98 14.94 -2.05 -23.07
C SER A 98 15.19 -0.55 -22.87
N GLU A 99 16.47 -0.17 -22.76
CA GLU A 99 16.88 1.23 -22.67
C GLU A 99 17.13 1.86 -24.04
N LEU A 100 17.26 1.03 -25.08
CA LEU A 100 17.60 1.45 -26.44
C LEU A 100 16.35 1.65 -27.32
N LEU A 101 15.24 1.03 -26.98
CA LEU A 101 13.98 1.12 -27.73
C LEU A 101 13.00 2.11 -27.09
N SER A 102 12.10 2.64 -27.91
CA SER A 102 11.14 3.66 -27.48
C SER A 102 10.18 3.10 -26.41
N ARG A 103 10.11 3.80 -25.28
CA ARG A 103 9.17 3.52 -24.19
C ARG A 103 8.05 4.55 -24.21
N THR A 104 6.82 4.08 -24.40
CA THR A 104 5.61 4.93 -24.45
C THR A 104 4.54 4.37 -23.51
N SER A 105 3.43 5.09 -23.33
CA SER A 105 2.32 4.60 -22.49
C SER A 105 1.62 3.36 -23.07
N GLU A 106 1.72 3.15 -24.39
CA GLU A 106 0.99 2.13 -25.16
C GLU A 106 1.87 0.98 -25.68
N LEU A 107 3.18 1.15 -25.60
CA LEU A 107 4.17 0.21 -26.12
C LEU A 107 5.45 0.30 -25.29
N ILE A 108 5.86 -0.85 -24.76
CA ILE A 108 7.08 -1.02 -23.98
C ILE A 108 7.83 -2.22 -24.52
N PHE A 109 9.14 -2.08 -24.70
CA PHE A 109 10.00 -3.19 -25.08
C PHE A 109 10.73 -3.74 -23.86
N LEU A 110 10.76 -5.07 -23.76
CA LEU A 110 11.48 -5.80 -22.73
C LEU A 110 12.48 -6.74 -23.39
N ASN A 111 13.61 -6.91 -22.72
CA ASN A 111 14.64 -7.87 -23.05
C ASN A 111 14.55 -9.02 -22.06
N ILE A 112 14.56 -10.23 -22.57
CA ILE A 112 14.50 -11.46 -21.78
C ILE A 112 15.65 -12.36 -22.23
N VAL A 113 16.41 -12.88 -21.27
CA VAL A 113 17.36 -13.98 -21.49
C VAL A 113 16.87 -15.17 -20.69
N THR A 114 16.53 -16.26 -21.39
CA THR A 114 16.00 -17.48 -20.78
C THR A 114 17.10 -18.24 -20.02
N LEU A 115 16.71 -19.30 -19.28
CA LEU A 115 17.67 -20.17 -18.59
C LEU A 115 18.52 -21.00 -19.57
N GLU A 116 18.03 -21.20 -20.80
CA GLU A 116 18.77 -21.76 -21.93
C GLU A 116 19.78 -20.77 -22.55
N ASN A 117 19.86 -19.54 -22.02
CA ASN A 117 20.68 -18.46 -22.57
C ASN A 117 20.25 -18.02 -23.99
N GLU A 118 18.97 -18.18 -24.32
CA GLU A 118 18.37 -17.60 -25.52
C GLU A 118 17.89 -16.18 -25.22
N SER A 119 18.11 -15.29 -26.17
CA SER A 119 17.83 -13.86 -26.03
C SER A 119 16.62 -13.46 -26.87
N PHE A 120 15.71 -12.71 -26.25
CA PHE A 120 14.52 -12.22 -26.93
C PHE A 120 14.29 -10.76 -26.60
N CYS A 121 13.89 -9.99 -27.62
CA CYS A 121 13.24 -8.70 -27.42
C CYS A 121 11.73 -8.89 -27.62
N VAL A 122 10.95 -8.41 -26.66
CA VAL A 122 9.51 -8.61 -26.57
C VAL A 122 8.85 -7.24 -26.48
N GLU A 123 7.76 -7.03 -27.23
CA GLU A 123 6.89 -5.89 -27.00
C GLU A 123 5.74 -6.25 -26.07
N LEU A 124 5.39 -5.29 -25.22
CA LEU A 124 4.19 -5.26 -24.41
C LEU A 124 3.31 -4.12 -24.92
N THR A 125 2.07 -4.46 -25.30
CA THR A 125 1.04 -3.51 -25.73
C THR A 125 -0.30 -3.88 -25.07
N GLN A 126 -1.34 -3.07 -25.29
CA GLN A 126 -2.71 -3.44 -24.89
C GLN A 126 -3.22 -4.74 -25.53
N ARG A 127 -2.63 -5.21 -26.64
CA ARG A 127 -2.98 -6.49 -27.26
C ARG A 127 -2.37 -7.70 -26.53
N GLY A 128 -1.39 -7.46 -25.66
CA GLY A 128 -0.61 -8.49 -24.98
C GLY A 128 0.88 -8.43 -25.33
N TRP A 129 1.52 -9.58 -25.20
CA TRP A 129 2.97 -9.77 -25.30
C TRP A 129 3.34 -10.44 -26.62
N ARG A 130 4.36 -9.94 -27.33
CA ARG A 130 4.81 -10.54 -28.61
C ARG A 130 6.32 -10.51 -28.72
N VAL A 131 6.91 -11.56 -29.28
CA VAL A 131 8.35 -11.57 -29.61
C VAL A 131 8.62 -10.67 -30.81
N CYS A 132 9.44 -9.65 -30.62
CA CYS A 132 9.87 -8.74 -31.68
C CYS A 132 11.12 -9.25 -32.39
N SER A 133 12.04 -9.92 -31.68
CA SER A 133 13.33 -10.34 -32.22
C SER A 133 13.96 -11.44 -31.35
N ASP A 134 14.84 -12.23 -31.97
CA ASP A 134 15.77 -13.19 -31.35
C ASP A 134 17.07 -12.54 -30.83
N ARG A 135 17.08 -11.20 -30.75
CA ARG A 135 18.19 -10.38 -30.27
C ARG A 135 17.66 -9.31 -29.33
N LEU A 136 18.41 -9.05 -28.26
CA LEU A 136 18.12 -7.98 -27.31
C LEU A 136 18.12 -6.63 -28.03
N ASP A 137 17.27 -5.71 -27.56
CA ASP A 137 17.20 -4.33 -28.07
C ASP A 137 16.95 -4.20 -29.58
N CYS A 138 16.33 -5.21 -30.18
CA CYS A 138 16.10 -5.27 -31.62
C CYS A 138 14.63 -5.54 -31.93
N MET A 139 14.10 -4.89 -32.96
CA MET A 139 12.73 -5.11 -33.44
C MET A 139 12.68 -5.87 -34.77
N ASN A 140 13.83 -6.39 -35.21
CA ASN A 140 13.93 -7.09 -36.49
C ASN A 140 13.60 -8.55 -36.28
N GLY A 141 12.31 -8.89 -36.40
CA GLY A 141 11.85 -10.27 -36.38
C GLY A 141 12.54 -11.10 -37.45
N ASP A 142 12.81 -12.37 -37.14
CA ASP A 142 13.36 -13.30 -38.11
C ASP A 142 12.26 -13.77 -39.06
N PHE A 143 12.39 -13.43 -40.35
CA PHE A 143 11.44 -13.83 -41.38
C PHE A 143 11.36 -15.36 -41.57
N HIS A 144 12.37 -16.11 -41.13
CA HIS A 144 12.34 -17.58 -41.15
C HIS A 144 11.49 -18.20 -40.03
N LYS A 145 11.18 -17.43 -38.98
CA LYS A 145 10.38 -17.88 -37.83
C LYS A 145 9.16 -17.00 -37.64
N LEU A 146 8.45 -16.73 -38.75
CA LEU A 146 7.33 -15.78 -38.78
C LEU A 146 6.28 -16.09 -37.69
N ASP A 147 5.89 -17.37 -37.55
CA ASP A 147 4.86 -17.81 -36.59
C ASP A 147 5.14 -17.37 -35.15
N MET A 148 6.40 -17.28 -34.74
CA MET A 148 6.76 -16.80 -33.40
C MET A 148 6.59 -15.28 -33.24
N HIS A 149 6.86 -14.52 -34.31
CA HIS A 149 6.91 -13.06 -34.28
C HIS A 149 5.58 -12.36 -34.52
N VAL A 150 4.53 -13.07 -34.96
CA VAL A 150 3.19 -12.50 -35.18
C VAL A 150 2.21 -12.76 -34.04
N VAL A 151 2.49 -13.72 -33.17
CA VAL A 151 1.55 -14.19 -32.14
C VAL A 151 1.62 -13.32 -30.90
N TYR A 152 0.46 -12.77 -30.49
CA TYR A 152 0.30 -12.11 -29.20
C TYR A 152 -0.18 -13.11 -28.16
N TYR A 153 0.48 -13.09 -27.01
CA TYR A 153 0.14 -13.87 -25.82
C TYR A 153 -0.55 -12.97 -24.80
N GLU A 154 -1.48 -13.52 -24.04
CA GLU A 154 -2.26 -12.75 -23.07
C GLU A 154 -1.42 -12.37 -21.85
N SER A 155 -0.46 -13.23 -21.47
CA SER A 155 0.42 -13.03 -20.32
C SER A 155 1.86 -13.39 -20.64
N ILE A 156 2.79 -12.84 -19.85
CA ILE A 156 4.21 -13.20 -19.93
C ILE A 156 4.44 -14.69 -19.63
N ASN A 157 3.61 -15.29 -18.77
CA ASN A 157 3.67 -16.71 -18.42
C ASN A 157 3.42 -17.58 -19.66
N GLN A 158 2.34 -17.28 -20.40
CA GLN A 158 2.01 -18.00 -21.63
C GLN A 158 3.09 -17.83 -22.71
N LEU A 159 3.67 -16.63 -22.81
CA LEU A 159 4.80 -16.38 -23.69
C LEU A 159 6.01 -17.25 -23.30
N LEU A 160 6.44 -17.21 -22.05
CA LEU A 160 7.60 -17.98 -21.56
C LEU A 160 7.36 -19.49 -21.63
N ASP A 161 6.12 -19.93 -21.40
CA ASP A 161 5.68 -21.32 -21.61
C ASP A 161 5.84 -21.76 -23.06
N SER A 162 5.85 -20.86 -24.04
CA SER A 162 6.14 -21.21 -25.43
C SER A 162 7.65 -21.15 -25.75
N LEU A 163 8.40 -20.25 -25.10
CA LEU A 163 9.79 -19.96 -25.42
C LEU A 163 10.81 -20.88 -24.73
N SER A 164 10.58 -21.27 -23.48
CA SER A 164 11.60 -21.91 -22.64
C SER A 164 11.07 -23.17 -21.96
N GLN A 165 11.71 -24.32 -22.21
CA GLN A 165 11.37 -25.56 -21.50
C GLN A 165 11.87 -25.52 -20.06
N GLN A 166 13.04 -24.94 -19.80
CA GLN A 166 13.58 -24.81 -18.45
C GLN A 166 12.73 -23.89 -17.57
N TYR A 167 12.12 -22.85 -18.14
CA TYR A 167 11.11 -22.06 -17.45
C TYR A 167 9.96 -22.95 -16.96
N ARG A 168 9.37 -23.76 -17.86
CA ARG A 168 8.26 -24.68 -17.53
C ARG A 168 8.64 -25.65 -16.40
N ASP A 169 9.83 -26.23 -16.49
CA ASP A 169 10.32 -27.19 -15.50
C ASP A 169 10.55 -26.52 -14.14
N ARG A 170 11.16 -25.34 -14.12
CA ARG A 170 11.44 -24.61 -12.88
C ARG A 170 10.19 -24.03 -12.24
N PHE A 171 9.28 -23.49 -13.04
CA PHE A 171 8.01 -22.95 -12.57
C PHE A 171 7.12 -24.05 -11.99
N SER A 172 6.99 -25.18 -12.70
CA SER A 172 6.22 -26.32 -12.21
C SER A 172 6.81 -26.92 -10.92
N ALA A 173 8.14 -27.03 -10.82
CA ALA A 173 8.81 -27.48 -9.60
C ALA A 173 8.59 -26.50 -8.42
N ALA A 174 8.67 -25.19 -8.67
CA ALA A 174 8.38 -24.19 -7.66
C ALA A 174 6.92 -24.26 -7.17
N LEU A 175 5.97 -24.44 -8.09
CA LEU A 175 4.56 -24.65 -7.77
C LEU A 175 4.36 -25.91 -6.92
N ALA A 176 4.95 -27.04 -7.32
CA ALA A 176 4.85 -28.29 -6.57
C ALA A 176 5.41 -28.16 -5.15
N SER A 177 6.55 -27.47 -5.00
CA SER A 177 7.15 -27.18 -3.70
C SER A 177 6.22 -26.33 -2.81
N LYS A 178 5.63 -25.26 -3.36
CA LYS A 178 4.68 -24.42 -2.61
C LYS A 178 3.40 -25.17 -2.24
N LEU A 179 2.83 -25.95 -3.16
CA LEU A 179 1.64 -26.76 -2.91
C LEU A 179 1.85 -27.77 -1.78
N SER A 180 2.98 -28.49 -1.79
CA SER A 180 3.33 -29.46 -0.74
C SER A 180 3.57 -28.81 0.62
N ALA A 181 4.20 -27.63 0.66
CA ALA A 181 4.38 -26.85 1.88
C ALA A 181 3.03 -26.43 2.50
N LEU A 182 2.12 -25.89 1.67
CA LEU A 182 0.79 -25.48 2.12
C LEU A 182 -0.05 -26.67 2.62
N GLN A 183 0.03 -27.81 1.94
CA GLN A 183 -0.64 -29.03 2.38
C GLN A 183 -0.14 -29.48 3.76
N THR A 184 1.17 -29.42 3.99
CA THR A 184 1.77 -29.76 5.29
C THR A 184 1.32 -28.79 6.39
N GLU A 185 1.28 -27.48 6.10
CA GLU A 185 0.81 -26.45 7.04
C GLU A 185 -0.67 -26.66 7.42
N GLN A 186 -1.53 -26.99 6.45
CA GLN A 186 -2.93 -27.29 6.70
C GLN A 186 -3.12 -28.51 7.60
N GLN A 187 -2.35 -29.58 7.38
CA GLN A 187 -2.39 -30.78 8.23
C GLN A 187 -1.95 -30.47 9.67
N GLN A 188 -0.91 -29.66 9.85
CA GLN A 188 -0.45 -29.24 11.17
C GLN A 188 -1.51 -28.40 11.89
N ARG A 189 -2.17 -27.46 11.20
CA ARG A 189 -3.26 -26.67 11.79
C ARG A 189 -4.42 -27.54 12.26
N GLN A 190 -4.81 -28.55 11.49
CA GLN A 190 -5.88 -29.47 11.88
C GLN A 190 -5.49 -30.32 13.11
N GLN A 191 -4.24 -30.74 13.21
CA GLN A 191 -3.76 -31.51 14.36
C GLN A 191 -3.72 -30.67 15.65
N GLN A 192 -3.36 -29.39 15.55
CA GLN A 192 -3.36 -28.47 16.69
C GLN A 192 -4.77 -28.23 17.22
N GLN A 193 -5.74 -27.97 16.33
CA GLN A 193 -7.15 -27.79 16.71
C GLN A 193 -7.73 -29.04 17.39
N ASN A 194 -7.44 -30.23 16.85
CA ASN A 194 -7.86 -31.49 17.46
C ASN A 194 -7.16 -31.79 18.80
N GLY A 195 -5.99 -31.19 19.05
CA GLY A 195 -5.26 -31.33 20.31
C GLY A 195 -5.80 -30.42 21.42
N GLU A 196 -6.14 -29.18 21.07
CA GLU A 196 -6.69 -28.19 22.01
C GLU A 196 -8.10 -28.57 22.50
N GLU A 197 -8.96 -29.10 21.62
CA GLU A 197 -10.29 -29.59 22.03
C GLU A 197 -10.20 -30.70 23.08
N LYS A 198 -9.25 -31.64 22.93
CA LYS A 198 -9.07 -32.76 23.86
C LYS A 198 -8.56 -32.33 25.24
N HIS A 199 -7.81 -31.23 25.34
CA HIS A 199 -7.29 -30.72 26.60
C HIS A 199 -8.32 -29.87 27.37
N SER A 200 -9.41 -29.45 26.74
CA SER A 200 -10.48 -28.65 27.38
C SER A 200 -11.59 -29.50 28.04
N LEU A 201 -11.63 -30.80 27.74
CA LEU A 201 -12.68 -31.73 28.16
C LEU A 201 -12.26 -32.68 29.31
N GLY A 202 -11.02 -32.56 29.79
CA GLY A 202 -10.48 -33.32 30.94
C GLY A 202 -10.10 -32.40 32.08
#